data_AF-A0A258AWP3-F1
#
_entry.id   AF-A0A258AWP3-F1
#
_cell.length_a   1.000
_cell.length_b   1.000
_cell.length_c   1.000
_cell.angle_alpha   90.00
_cell.angle_beta   90.00
_cell.angle_gamma   90.00
#
_symmetry.space_group_name_H-M   'P 1'
#
loop_
_entity.id
_entity.type
_entity.pdbx_description
1 polymer ?
#
loop_
_entity_poly.entity_id
_entity_poly.type
_entity_poly.pdbx_seq_one_letter_code
_entity_poly.pdbx_strand_id
1 'polypeptide(L)'
;MAQTVWTNVAEGKTIAYPDTVVGTDSHTTMINGLSVLGWGVGGIEAEAAMLGQPIPMLIPEVIGFKLTGKLPEGATATDLVLTITQMLRKKGVVGKFVEYFGNGLLNMTLEDQATIANMAPEYGATCGFFPISQATIDYLTASNREPERVALVEAYAKAQGMWLDPENDPVFTDTLELDLSTVVPSLAGPKRPQDRVLLTEAASEFAKSLAGEFGKGGEASKEVAVAGTDYSISHGDVVIAAITSCTNTSNPGVMLAAGLLAKKAVEKGLKVQPHIKTSLGPGSRVVSDYLEKTGLQPYLDQLGFNVAAYGCTTCIGNAGDLLPEINDTILKNDVIGCAVLSGNRNFEA
;
A
#
# COMPACT_ATOMS: atom_id res chain seq x y z
N MET A 1 -5.85 18.27 1.19
CA MET A 1 -5.50 18.53 2.60
C MET A 1 -4.03 18.89 2.71
N ALA A 2 -3.12 17.99 2.35
CA ALA A 2 -1.68 18.29 2.33
C ALA A 2 -1.27 19.36 1.32
N GLN A 3 -0.32 20.20 1.73
CA GLN A 3 0.24 21.32 0.98
C GLN A 3 1.73 21.16 0.67
N THR A 4 2.44 20.22 1.32
CA THR A 4 3.91 20.07 1.30
C THR A 4 4.64 21.22 1.98
N VAL A 5 4.27 22.46 1.66
CA VAL A 5 4.77 23.70 2.29
C VAL A 5 3.58 24.59 2.61
N TRP A 6 3.45 24.98 3.89
CA TRP A 6 2.47 25.95 4.36
C TRP A 6 3.03 27.37 4.37
N THR A 7 2.12 28.33 4.43
CA THR A 7 2.42 29.75 4.63
C THR A 7 1.62 30.27 5.81
N ASN A 8 2.24 31.06 6.69
CA ASN A 8 1.55 31.76 7.77
C ASN A 8 2.07 33.20 7.89
N VAL A 9 1.28 34.09 8.49
CA VAL A 9 1.70 35.46 8.80
C VAL A 9 2.16 35.50 10.25
N ALA A 10 3.44 35.77 10.48
CA ALA A 10 4.01 35.96 11.80
C ALA A 10 4.90 37.21 11.80
N GLU A 11 4.79 38.02 12.86
CA GLU A 11 5.58 39.26 13.01
C GLU A 11 5.52 40.22 11.80
N GLY A 12 4.35 40.29 11.14
CA GLY A 12 4.14 41.14 9.95
C GLY A 12 4.81 40.65 8.66
N LYS A 13 5.34 39.42 8.65
CA LYS A 13 5.94 38.77 7.48
C LYS A 13 5.21 37.48 7.14
N THR A 14 5.17 37.15 5.86
CA THR A 14 4.76 35.82 5.41
C THR A 14 5.93 34.86 5.57
N ILE A 15 5.73 33.80 6.34
CA ILE A 15 6.71 32.74 6.57
C ILE A 15 6.22 31.46 5.88
N ALA A 16 7.09 30.83 5.12
CA ALA A 16 6.89 29.48 4.57
C ALA A 16 7.59 28.44 5.44
N TYR A 17 6.95 27.29 5.66
CA TYR A 17 7.48 26.20 6.47
C TYR A 17 6.93 24.85 6.00
N PRO A 18 7.61 23.72 6.29
CA PRO A 18 7.19 22.41 5.82
C PRO A 18 5.84 22.03 6.41
N ASP A 19 5.03 21.32 5.63
CA ASP A 19 3.85 20.63 6.12
C ASP A 19 4.26 19.42 6.95
N THR A 20 3.63 19.25 8.12
CA THR A 20 3.86 18.13 9.04
C THR A 20 2.55 17.77 9.71
N VAL A 21 2.31 16.50 9.99
CA VAL A 21 1.02 16.07 10.56
C VAL A 21 1.17 14.83 11.44
N VAL A 22 0.38 14.76 12.51
CA VAL A 22 0.10 13.48 13.17
C VAL A 22 -1.37 13.14 12.99
N GLY A 23 -1.67 11.86 12.89
CA GLY A 23 -3.02 11.36 12.68
C GLY A 23 -3.34 10.19 13.60
N THR A 24 -4.62 9.99 13.89
CA THR A 24 -5.13 8.89 14.72
C THR A 24 -5.27 7.58 13.95
N ASP A 25 -4.46 7.42 12.89
CA ASP A 25 -4.32 6.21 12.08
C ASP A 25 -2.84 5.91 11.87
N SER A 26 -2.44 4.65 12.04
CA SER A 26 -1.03 4.24 11.92
C SER A 26 -0.44 4.56 10.54
N HIS A 27 -1.22 4.46 9.48
CA HIS A 27 -0.79 4.67 8.10
C HIS A 27 -0.90 6.14 7.67
N THR A 28 -1.07 7.08 8.63
CA THR A 28 -0.79 8.51 8.40
C THR A 28 0.58 8.69 7.73
N THR A 29 1.51 7.76 7.97
CA THR A 29 2.82 7.70 7.32
C THR A 29 2.80 7.68 5.80
N MET A 30 1.68 7.32 5.17
CA MET A 30 1.51 7.40 3.72
C MET A 30 1.81 8.81 3.17
N ILE A 31 1.52 9.85 3.95
CA ILE A 31 1.72 11.24 3.51
C ILE A 31 3.19 11.63 3.37
N ASN A 32 4.11 10.85 3.94
CA ASN A 32 5.54 11.10 3.77
C ASN A 32 6.03 10.85 2.34
N GLY A 33 5.27 10.12 1.50
CA GLY A 33 5.53 10.06 0.05
C GLY A 33 5.32 11.42 -0.65
N LEU A 34 4.53 12.32 -0.05
CA LEU A 34 4.37 13.72 -0.47
C LEU A 34 5.32 14.66 0.30
N SER A 35 6.37 14.12 0.91
CA SER A 35 7.37 14.89 1.66
C SER A 35 6.79 15.70 2.82
N VAL A 36 5.65 15.26 3.36
CA VAL A 36 5.04 15.79 4.58
C VAL A 36 5.44 14.86 5.72
N LEU A 37 6.22 15.36 6.66
CA LEU A 37 6.65 14.52 7.78
C LEU A 37 5.44 14.22 8.67
N GLY A 38 5.02 12.96 8.72
CA GLY A 38 3.87 12.59 9.53
C GLY A 38 3.74 11.12 9.87
N TRP A 39 3.07 10.84 10.98
CA TRP A 39 2.94 9.48 11.51
C TRP A 39 1.71 9.30 12.38
N GLY A 40 1.39 8.04 12.68
CA GLY A 40 0.26 7.68 13.53
C GLY A 40 0.55 7.88 15.01
N VAL A 41 -0.41 8.44 15.74
CA VAL A 41 -0.38 8.61 17.20
C VAL A 41 -1.71 8.16 17.83
N GLY A 42 -1.73 8.02 19.15
CA GLY A 42 -2.98 7.78 19.88
C GLY A 42 -3.89 9.01 19.88
N GLY A 43 -5.17 8.80 20.22
CA GLY A 43 -6.14 9.89 20.28
C GLY A 43 -5.77 11.00 21.27
N ILE A 44 -5.18 10.62 22.41
CA ILE A 44 -4.78 11.57 23.46
C ILE A 44 -3.64 12.47 22.97
N GLU A 45 -2.64 11.90 22.30
CA GLU A 45 -1.54 12.68 21.73
C GLU A 45 -2.03 13.62 20.62
N ALA A 46 -2.96 13.16 19.78
CA ALA A 46 -3.57 14.00 18.75
C ALA A 46 -4.36 15.16 19.36
N GLU A 47 -5.19 14.90 20.38
CA GLU A 47 -5.94 15.94 21.11
C GLU A 47 -5.01 16.96 21.77
N ALA A 48 -3.92 16.51 22.40
CA ALA A 48 -2.93 17.39 22.99
C ALA A 48 -2.26 18.29 21.94
N ALA A 49 -1.89 17.74 20.77
CA ALA A 49 -1.33 18.50 19.66
C ALA A 49 -2.32 19.55 19.13
N MET A 50 -3.61 19.22 19.03
CA MET A 50 -4.65 20.17 18.64
C MET A 50 -4.82 21.32 19.64
N LEU A 51 -4.54 21.08 20.94
CA LEU A 51 -4.54 22.09 21.99
C LEU A 51 -3.22 22.89 22.07
N GLY A 52 -2.32 22.70 21.10
CA GLY A 52 -1.05 23.43 21.00
C GLY A 52 0.09 22.84 21.82
N GLN A 53 -0.05 21.62 22.35
CA GLN A 53 1.06 20.93 23.01
C GLN A 53 2.03 20.37 21.96
N PRO A 54 3.34 20.66 22.08
CA PRO A 54 4.35 19.98 21.26
C PRO A 54 4.37 18.47 21.51
N ILE A 55 4.73 17.69 20.49
CA ILE A 55 4.89 16.24 20.63
C ILE A 55 6.25 15.94 21.26
N PRO A 56 6.31 15.35 22.46
CA PRO A 56 7.58 14.91 23.05
C PRO A 56 8.07 13.66 22.33
N MET A 57 9.27 13.71 21.75
CA MET A 57 9.91 12.54 21.16
C MET A 57 11.41 12.55 21.43
N LEU A 58 12.00 11.36 21.56
CA LEU A 58 13.45 11.21 21.50
C LEU A 58 13.90 11.53 20.06
N ILE A 59 15.07 12.17 19.91
CA ILE A 59 15.66 12.38 18.59
C ILE A 59 15.88 11.00 17.97
N PRO A 60 15.20 10.68 16.86
CA PRO A 60 15.22 9.33 16.31
C PRO A 60 16.53 9.11 15.55
N GLU A 61 17.02 7.87 15.57
CA GLU A 61 17.99 7.42 14.57
C GLU A 61 17.32 7.42 13.19
N VAL A 62 18.09 7.70 12.14
CA VAL A 62 17.60 7.72 10.75
C VAL A 62 18.33 6.66 9.95
N ILE A 63 17.58 5.70 9.42
CA ILE A 63 18.06 4.63 8.55
C ILE A 63 17.88 5.09 7.11
N GLY A 64 18.99 5.30 6.40
CA GLY A 64 18.95 5.59 4.97
C GLY A 64 18.63 4.35 4.17
N PHE A 65 17.62 4.40 3.31
CA PHE A 65 17.28 3.31 2.39
C PHE A 65 17.55 3.75 0.95
N LYS A 66 18.70 3.32 0.41
CA LYS A 66 19.16 3.66 -0.92
C LYS A 66 18.42 2.84 -1.97
N LEU A 67 17.72 3.51 -2.87
CA LEU A 67 17.08 2.91 -4.04
C LEU A 67 17.90 3.23 -5.28
N THR A 68 18.22 2.20 -6.06
CA THR A 68 18.95 2.34 -7.33
C THR A 68 18.23 1.60 -8.45
N GLY A 69 18.58 1.91 -9.71
CA GLY A 69 17.98 1.24 -10.86
C GLY A 69 16.53 1.64 -11.13
N LYS A 70 15.76 0.74 -11.75
CA LYS A 70 14.35 0.94 -12.11
C LYS A 70 13.59 -0.36 -11.97
N LEU A 71 12.33 -0.29 -11.55
CA LEU A 71 11.46 -1.46 -11.48
C LEU A 71 11.33 -2.14 -12.87
N PRO A 72 11.46 -3.47 -12.96
CA PRO A 72 11.30 -4.19 -14.20
C PRO A 72 9.83 -4.20 -14.66
N GLU A 73 9.62 -4.42 -15.95
CA GLU A 73 8.27 -4.61 -16.48
C GLU A 73 7.56 -5.79 -15.78
N GLY A 74 6.31 -5.59 -15.40
CA GLY A 74 5.51 -6.57 -14.69
C GLY A 74 5.66 -6.55 -13.17
N ALA A 75 6.66 -5.85 -12.62
CA ALA A 75 6.72 -5.53 -11.19
C ALA A 75 5.90 -4.26 -10.89
N THR A 76 5.31 -4.22 -9.70
CA THR A 76 4.42 -3.15 -9.23
C THR A 76 4.98 -2.45 -7.99
N ALA A 77 4.38 -1.31 -7.63
CA ALA A 77 4.64 -0.65 -6.35
C ALA A 77 4.36 -1.58 -5.16
N THR A 78 3.39 -2.49 -5.28
CA THR A 78 3.08 -3.50 -4.28
C THR A 78 4.25 -4.46 -4.08
N ASP A 79 4.86 -4.96 -5.16
CA ASP A 79 6.02 -5.86 -5.08
C ASP A 79 7.23 -5.19 -4.44
N LEU A 80 7.44 -3.90 -4.79
CA LEU A 80 8.49 -3.09 -4.21
C LEU A 80 8.30 -2.91 -2.70
N VAL A 81 7.11 -2.49 -2.26
CA VAL A 81 6.87 -2.25 -0.83
C VAL A 81 6.93 -3.54 -0.01
N LEU A 82 6.50 -4.69 -0.55
CA LEU A 82 6.65 -5.98 0.15
C LEU A 82 8.13 -6.37 0.30
N THR A 83 8.95 -6.12 -0.74
CA THR A 83 10.40 -6.35 -0.69
C THR A 83 11.07 -5.45 0.37
N ILE A 84 10.75 -4.16 0.37
CA ILE A 84 11.23 -3.19 1.35
C ILE A 84 10.80 -3.57 2.77
N THR A 85 9.54 -3.96 2.95
CA THR A 85 8.98 -4.37 4.26
C THR A 85 9.74 -5.55 4.85
N GLN A 86 10.02 -6.58 4.04
CA GLN A 86 10.83 -7.73 4.45
C GLN A 86 12.25 -7.31 4.88
N MET A 87 12.91 -6.47 4.09
CA MET A 87 14.28 -6.00 4.36
C MET A 87 14.36 -5.16 5.64
N LEU A 88 13.45 -4.19 5.80
CA LEU A 88 13.42 -3.30 6.96
C LEU A 88 13.03 -4.02 8.24
N ARG A 89 12.11 -5.00 8.18
CA ARG A 89 11.84 -5.87 9.33
C ARG A 89 13.06 -6.66 9.76
N LYS A 90 13.82 -7.21 8.81
CA LYS A 90 15.06 -7.93 9.10
C LYS A 90 16.13 -7.02 9.71
N LYS A 91 16.21 -5.75 9.28
CA LYS A 91 17.14 -4.75 9.85
C LYS A 91 16.78 -4.35 11.28
N GLY A 92 15.49 -4.28 11.59
CA GLY A 92 15.00 -3.86 12.92
C GLY A 92 15.00 -2.35 13.08
N VAL A 93 13.99 -1.68 12.50
CA VAL A 93 13.86 -0.21 12.48
C VAL A 93 12.80 0.34 13.44
N VAL A 94 12.44 -0.43 14.47
CA VAL A 94 11.41 -0.03 15.44
C VAL A 94 11.82 1.25 16.18
N GLY A 95 10.94 2.26 16.14
CA GLY A 95 11.17 3.56 16.78
C GLY A 95 12.19 4.46 16.07
N LYS A 96 12.64 4.06 14.87
CA LYS A 96 13.55 4.84 14.02
C LYS A 96 12.80 5.48 12.87
N PHE A 97 13.43 6.48 12.26
CA PHE A 97 12.99 6.99 10.96
C PHE A 97 13.65 6.17 9.86
N VAL A 98 12.93 5.97 8.76
CA VAL A 98 13.51 5.52 7.50
C VAL A 98 13.41 6.68 6.52
N GLU A 99 14.50 7.01 5.84
CA GLU A 99 14.52 8.02 4.79
C GLU A 99 15.01 7.39 3.50
N TYR A 100 14.23 7.52 2.43
CA TYR A 100 14.54 6.95 1.12
C TYR A 100 15.36 7.95 0.31
N PHE A 101 16.43 7.47 -0.32
CA PHE A 101 17.35 8.28 -1.11
C PHE A 101 17.93 7.49 -2.28
N GLY A 102 18.75 8.14 -3.11
CA GLY A 102 19.42 7.52 -4.26
C GLY A 102 18.70 7.74 -5.59
N ASN A 103 19.40 7.41 -6.68
CA ASN A 103 18.96 7.71 -8.04
C ASN A 103 17.71 6.94 -8.50
N GLY A 104 17.33 5.87 -7.80
CA GLY A 104 16.08 5.13 -8.05
C GLY A 104 14.84 6.02 -7.90
N LEU A 105 14.88 7.01 -7.00
CA LEU A 105 13.77 7.95 -6.77
C LEU A 105 13.43 8.78 -8.01
N LEU A 106 14.40 9.03 -8.90
CA LEU A 106 14.18 9.79 -10.14
C LEU A 106 13.24 9.06 -11.12
N ASN A 107 13.07 7.75 -10.96
CA ASN A 107 12.24 6.90 -11.81
C ASN A 107 10.89 6.54 -11.17
N MET A 108 10.58 7.09 -10.00
CA MET A 108 9.40 6.72 -9.21
C MET A 108 8.34 7.81 -9.25
N THR A 109 7.08 7.40 -9.41
CA THR A 109 5.95 8.32 -9.24
C THR A 109 5.72 8.62 -7.77
N LEU A 110 4.98 9.68 -7.46
CA LEU A 110 4.65 9.99 -6.08
C LEU A 110 3.76 8.92 -5.46
N GLU A 111 2.90 8.32 -6.26
CA GLU A 111 2.00 7.25 -5.85
C GLU A 111 2.78 6.00 -5.44
N ASP A 112 3.89 5.67 -6.13
CA ASP A 112 4.78 4.58 -5.72
C ASP A 112 5.46 4.89 -4.38
N GLN A 113 5.93 6.14 -4.20
CA GLN A 113 6.51 6.61 -2.94
C GLN A 113 5.51 6.54 -1.79
N ALA A 114 4.26 6.96 -2.03
CA ALA A 114 3.17 6.89 -1.06
C ALA A 114 2.81 5.45 -0.69
N THR A 115 2.81 4.51 -1.65
CA THR A 115 2.63 3.07 -1.37
C THR A 115 3.71 2.55 -0.40
N ILE A 116 4.97 2.96 -0.58
CA ILE A 116 6.09 2.55 0.29
C ILE A 116 5.99 3.19 1.69
N ALA A 117 5.72 4.49 1.73
CA ALA A 117 5.58 5.25 2.96
C ALA A 117 4.38 4.77 3.81
N ASN A 118 3.31 4.31 3.16
CA ASN A 118 2.13 3.75 3.81
C ASN A 118 2.50 2.60 4.75
N MET A 119 3.34 1.66 4.30
CA MET A 119 3.67 0.44 5.05
C MET A 119 4.71 0.62 6.17
N ALA A 120 5.03 1.87 6.55
CA ALA A 120 5.96 2.14 7.65
C ALA A 120 5.63 1.43 8.97
N PRO A 121 4.37 1.39 9.43
CA PRO A 121 3.98 0.62 10.61
C PRO A 121 4.26 -0.88 10.44
N GLU A 122 4.09 -1.42 9.23
CA GLU A 122 4.28 -2.83 8.90
C GLU A 122 5.74 -3.26 8.93
N TYR A 123 6.70 -2.35 8.75
CA TYR A 123 8.13 -2.59 9.04
C TYR A 123 8.64 -2.00 10.37
N GLY A 124 7.80 -1.25 11.07
CA GLY A 124 7.99 -0.79 12.45
C GLY A 124 8.63 0.58 12.61
N ALA A 125 8.97 1.24 11.50
CA ALA A 125 9.49 2.60 11.56
C ALA A 125 8.40 3.57 12.03
N THR A 126 8.81 4.68 12.66
CA THR A 126 7.88 5.77 12.95
C THR A 126 7.36 6.40 11.67
N CYS A 127 8.21 6.52 10.65
CA CYS A 127 7.85 6.98 9.31
C CYS A 127 8.79 6.42 8.25
N GLY A 128 8.36 6.47 6.99
CA GLY A 128 9.19 6.26 5.80
C GLY A 128 9.16 7.50 4.92
N PHE A 129 10.19 8.32 4.97
CA PHE A 129 10.23 9.67 4.41
C PHE A 129 10.84 9.74 3.01
N PHE A 130 10.19 10.49 2.11
CA PHE A 130 10.70 10.81 0.78
C PHE A 130 10.93 12.33 0.65
N PRO A 131 12.10 12.78 0.18
CA PRO A 131 12.39 14.20 0.00
C PRO A 131 11.59 14.81 -1.15
N ILE A 132 11.46 16.15 -1.15
CA ILE A 132 10.74 16.88 -2.20
C ILE A 132 11.49 16.69 -3.52
N SER A 133 10.80 16.27 -4.57
CA SER A 133 11.41 15.99 -5.87
C SER A 133 10.52 16.43 -7.02
N GLN A 134 10.95 16.17 -8.26
CA GLN A 134 10.10 16.43 -9.43
C GLN A 134 8.77 15.66 -9.36
N ALA A 135 8.77 14.43 -8.84
CA ALA A 135 7.54 13.66 -8.64
C ALA A 135 6.54 14.37 -7.71
N THR A 136 7.04 15.10 -6.70
CA THR A 136 6.23 15.96 -5.82
C THR A 136 5.54 17.06 -6.62
N ILE A 137 6.29 17.76 -7.47
CA ILE A 137 5.77 18.85 -8.31
C ILE A 137 4.76 18.35 -9.34
N ASP A 138 5.07 17.23 -9.99
CA ASP A 138 4.21 16.58 -10.98
C ASP A 138 2.87 16.18 -10.36
N TYR A 139 2.91 15.57 -9.16
CA TYR A 139 1.70 15.20 -8.43
C TYR A 139 0.86 16.39 -7.97
N LEU A 140 1.49 17.43 -7.41
CA LEU A 140 0.75 18.63 -6.99
C LEU A 140 0.06 19.29 -8.20
N THR A 141 0.72 19.31 -9.35
CA THR A 141 0.15 19.80 -10.61
C THR A 141 -1.00 18.92 -11.09
N ALA A 142 -0.79 17.60 -11.17
CA ALA A 142 -1.79 16.63 -11.64
C ALA A 142 -3.02 16.55 -10.73
N SER A 143 -2.85 16.76 -9.42
CA SER A 143 -3.93 16.85 -8.43
C SER A 143 -4.58 18.24 -8.35
N ASN A 144 -4.30 19.10 -9.34
CA ASN A 144 -4.89 20.41 -9.53
C ASN A 144 -4.71 21.34 -8.32
N ARG A 145 -3.50 21.37 -7.74
CA ARG A 145 -3.12 22.43 -6.79
C ARG A 145 -2.87 23.74 -7.53
N GLU A 146 -3.12 24.85 -6.84
CA GLU A 146 -2.91 26.19 -7.39
C GLU A 146 -1.46 26.36 -7.88
N PRO A 147 -1.23 26.90 -9.09
CA PRO A 147 0.12 27.06 -9.65
C PRO A 147 1.09 27.82 -8.73
N GLU A 148 0.58 28.81 -8.00
CA GLU A 148 1.38 29.57 -7.03
C GLU A 148 1.87 28.71 -5.86
N ARG A 149 1.05 27.74 -5.39
CA ARG A 149 1.46 26.79 -4.35
C ARG A 149 2.53 25.84 -4.87
N VAL A 150 2.37 25.34 -6.10
CA VAL A 150 3.36 24.45 -6.73
C VAL A 150 4.70 25.16 -6.87
N ALA A 151 4.71 26.39 -7.39
CA ALA A 151 5.91 27.20 -7.52
C ALA A 151 6.56 27.52 -6.17
N LEU A 152 5.76 27.79 -5.13
CA LEU A 152 6.25 27.99 -3.77
C LEU A 152 6.97 26.74 -3.24
N VAL A 153 6.39 25.55 -3.40
CA VAL A 153 6.98 24.29 -2.90
C VAL A 153 8.35 24.07 -3.53
N GLU A 154 8.48 24.23 -4.85
CA GLU A 154 9.75 24.06 -5.54
C GLU A 154 10.80 25.08 -5.10
N ALA A 155 10.43 26.37 -5.08
CA ALA A 155 11.34 27.45 -4.70
C ALA A 155 11.80 27.31 -3.24
N TYR A 156 10.88 26.99 -2.33
CA TYR A 156 11.16 26.76 -0.92
C TYR A 156 12.11 25.58 -0.73
N ALA A 157 11.80 24.43 -1.33
CA ALA A 157 12.60 23.21 -1.20
C ALA A 157 14.06 23.43 -1.66
N LYS A 158 14.25 24.09 -2.81
CA LYS A 158 15.57 24.42 -3.34
C LYS A 158 16.33 25.41 -2.43
N ALA A 159 15.64 26.43 -1.92
CA ALA A 159 16.27 27.42 -1.04
C ALA A 159 16.65 26.86 0.34
N GLN A 160 15.91 25.87 0.85
CA GLN A 160 16.15 25.26 2.16
C GLN A 160 17.04 24.01 2.11
N GLY A 161 17.45 23.56 0.92
CA GLY A 161 18.20 22.31 0.77
C GLY A 161 17.35 21.05 1.06
N MET A 162 16.03 21.14 0.88
CA MET A 162 15.08 20.03 1.07
C MET A 162 14.68 19.35 -0.25
N TRP A 163 15.22 19.83 -1.37
CA TRP A 163 15.04 19.21 -2.68
C TRP A 163 15.96 18.00 -2.81
N LEU A 164 15.45 16.90 -3.38
CA LEU A 164 16.20 15.68 -3.66
C LEU A 164 17.45 16.01 -4.48
N ASP A 165 18.61 15.69 -3.92
CA ASP A 165 19.90 15.78 -4.60
C ASP A 165 20.47 14.37 -4.80
N PRO A 166 20.44 13.83 -6.03
CA PRO A 166 20.92 12.47 -6.28
C PRO A 166 22.44 12.34 -6.20
N GLU A 167 23.19 13.46 -6.17
CA GLU A 167 24.65 13.46 -6.12
C GLU A 167 25.18 13.59 -4.69
N ASN A 168 24.32 13.94 -3.72
CA ASN A 168 24.70 14.20 -2.34
C ASN A 168 23.86 13.35 -1.38
N ASP A 169 24.41 12.23 -0.94
CA ASP A 169 23.79 11.33 0.04
C ASP A 169 23.79 11.99 1.45
N PRO A 170 22.66 12.07 2.15
CA PRO A 170 22.63 12.53 3.55
C PRO A 170 23.43 11.62 4.48
N VAL A 171 23.82 12.17 5.64
CA VAL A 171 24.51 11.38 6.68
C VAL A 171 23.47 10.66 7.54
N PHE A 172 23.33 9.36 7.31
CA PHE A 172 22.41 8.49 8.05
C PHE A 172 23.11 7.78 9.22
N THR A 173 22.32 7.32 10.19
CA THR A 173 22.82 6.49 11.30
C THR A 173 23.33 5.15 10.80
N ASP A 174 22.62 4.55 9.85
CA ASP A 174 22.95 3.31 9.18
C ASP A 174 22.23 3.28 7.81
N THR A 175 22.64 2.38 6.93
CA THR A 175 22.08 2.29 5.56
C THR A 175 21.68 0.87 5.16
N LEU A 176 20.79 0.81 4.18
CA LEU A 176 20.39 -0.35 3.39
C LEU A 176 20.34 0.07 1.92
N GLU A 177 20.50 -0.87 1.00
CA GLU A 177 20.41 -0.62 -0.42
C GLU A 177 19.55 -1.68 -1.12
N LEU A 178 18.76 -1.24 -2.11
CA LEU A 178 17.98 -2.09 -2.99
C LEU A 178 18.11 -1.60 -4.44
N ASP A 179 18.59 -2.48 -5.32
CA ASP A 179 18.46 -2.32 -6.76
C ASP A 179 17.04 -2.72 -7.19
N LEU A 180 16.26 -1.73 -7.65
CA LEU A 180 14.88 -1.90 -8.07
C LEU A 180 14.73 -2.90 -9.22
N SER A 181 15.77 -3.16 -10.02
CA SER A 181 15.73 -4.14 -11.11
C SER A 181 15.61 -5.58 -10.63
N THR A 182 15.91 -5.83 -9.35
CA THR A 182 15.84 -7.15 -8.72
C THR A 182 14.46 -7.48 -8.15
N VAL A 183 13.55 -6.51 -8.13
CA VAL A 183 12.19 -6.69 -7.60
C VAL A 183 11.38 -7.55 -8.55
N VAL A 184 10.73 -8.57 -8.01
CA VAL A 184 9.90 -9.52 -8.76
C VAL A 184 8.51 -9.64 -8.13
N PRO A 185 7.48 -9.99 -8.93
CA PRO A 185 6.12 -10.19 -8.45
C PRO A 185 6.04 -11.09 -7.20
N SER A 186 5.35 -10.61 -6.18
CA SER A 186 5.27 -11.27 -4.87
C SER A 186 3.96 -10.99 -4.14
N LEU A 187 3.69 -11.83 -3.15
CA LEU A 187 2.60 -11.73 -2.20
C LEU A 187 3.19 -11.66 -0.79
N ALA A 188 2.37 -11.35 0.22
CA ALA A 188 2.75 -11.49 1.62
C ALA A 188 1.70 -12.29 2.38
N GLY A 189 2.15 -13.28 3.16
CA GLY A 189 1.28 -14.16 3.91
C GLY A 189 1.92 -15.48 4.31
N PRO A 190 1.14 -16.38 4.94
CA PRO A 190 -0.31 -16.28 5.12
C PRO A 190 -0.75 -15.36 6.27
N LYS A 191 0.13 -15.01 7.21
CA LYS A 191 -0.27 -14.40 8.51
C LYS A 191 0.41 -13.08 8.86
N ARG A 192 1.45 -12.64 8.12
CA ARG A 192 2.17 -11.41 8.44
C ARG A 192 2.60 -10.64 7.18
N PRO A 193 2.66 -9.29 7.22
CA PRO A 193 2.99 -8.48 6.03
C PRO A 193 4.44 -8.64 5.56
N GLN A 194 5.36 -9.01 6.46
CA GLN A 194 6.76 -9.25 6.15
C GLN A 194 7.06 -10.65 5.61
N ASP A 195 6.09 -11.57 5.63
CA ASP A 195 6.23 -12.92 5.10
C ASP A 195 6.05 -12.90 3.58
N ARG A 196 7.00 -12.25 2.89
CA ARG A 196 7.00 -12.14 1.45
C ARG A 196 7.23 -13.51 0.79
N VAL A 197 6.35 -13.86 -0.14
CA VAL A 197 6.38 -15.08 -0.95
C VAL A 197 6.44 -14.67 -2.42
N LEU A 198 7.37 -15.24 -3.19
CA LEU A 198 7.41 -14.98 -4.63
C LEU A 198 6.16 -15.55 -5.30
N LEU A 199 5.59 -14.81 -6.27
CA LEU A 199 4.33 -15.25 -6.91
C LEU A 199 4.50 -16.62 -7.59
N THR A 200 5.67 -16.90 -8.15
CA THR A 200 6.03 -18.19 -8.75
C THR A 200 6.11 -19.35 -7.75
N GLU A 201 6.26 -19.05 -6.46
CA GLU A 201 6.43 -20.03 -5.39
C GLU A 201 5.18 -20.18 -4.53
N ALA A 202 4.17 -19.31 -4.72
CA ALA A 202 2.98 -19.21 -3.89
C ALA A 202 2.27 -20.55 -3.64
N ALA A 203 2.07 -21.36 -4.70
CA ALA A 203 1.44 -22.68 -4.55
C ALA A 203 2.28 -23.65 -3.70
N SER A 204 3.61 -23.62 -3.87
CA SER A 204 4.52 -24.49 -3.11
C SER A 204 4.65 -24.06 -1.66
N GLU A 205 4.69 -22.76 -1.38
CA GLU A 205 4.68 -22.22 -0.01
C GLU A 205 3.35 -22.47 0.68
N PHE A 206 2.23 -22.31 -0.02
CA PHE A 206 0.92 -22.67 0.52
C PHE A 206 0.85 -24.16 0.89
N ALA A 207 1.36 -25.05 0.05
CA ALA A 207 1.40 -26.48 0.36
C ALA A 207 2.24 -26.80 1.61
N LYS A 208 3.35 -26.06 1.83
CA LYS A 208 4.16 -26.16 3.05
C LYS A 208 3.40 -25.66 4.27
N SER A 209 2.77 -24.49 4.21
CA SER A 209 1.95 -23.96 5.30
C SER A 209 0.76 -24.87 5.59
N LEU A 210 0.10 -25.44 4.58
CA LEU A 210 -0.99 -26.40 4.75
C LEU A 210 -0.55 -27.63 5.54
N ALA A 211 0.62 -28.18 5.24
CA ALA A 211 1.17 -29.32 5.95
C ALA A 211 1.69 -28.98 7.35
N GLY A 212 2.42 -27.87 7.48
CA GLY A 212 3.11 -27.49 8.71
C GLY A 212 2.25 -26.68 9.68
N GLU A 213 1.74 -25.54 9.23
CA GLU A 213 1.01 -24.59 10.08
C GLU A 213 -0.43 -25.02 10.34
N PHE A 214 -1.10 -25.58 9.34
CA PHE A 214 -2.52 -25.96 9.42
C PHE A 214 -2.73 -27.46 9.69
N GLY A 215 -1.69 -28.29 9.64
CA GLY A 215 -1.76 -29.72 9.97
C GLY A 215 -2.56 -30.58 8.98
N LYS A 216 -2.76 -30.11 7.74
CA LYS A 216 -3.58 -30.75 6.69
C LYS A 216 -2.77 -31.21 5.49
N GLY A 217 -1.57 -31.73 5.75
CA GLY A 217 -0.64 -32.18 4.72
C GLY A 217 -1.26 -33.28 3.85
N GLY A 218 -1.17 -33.14 2.52
CA GLY A 218 -1.72 -34.11 1.57
C GLY A 218 -3.22 -33.98 1.31
N GLU A 219 -3.92 -33.04 1.95
CA GLU A 219 -5.35 -32.78 1.73
C GLU A 219 -5.60 -31.67 0.70
N ALA A 220 -4.57 -31.12 0.05
CA ALA A 220 -4.71 -29.99 -0.88
C ALA A 220 -5.73 -30.24 -2.00
N SER A 221 -5.82 -31.48 -2.51
CA SER A 221 -6.76 -31.87 -3.58
C SER A 221 -8.12 -32.34 -3.07
N LYS A 222 -8.41 -32.19 -1.78
CA LYS A 222 -9.68 -32.62 -1.18
C LYS A 222 -10.76 -31.59 -1.50
N GLU A 223 -11.59 -31.94 -2.47
CA GLU A 223 -12.76 -31.14 -2.83
C GLU A 223 -13.95 -31.43 -1.92
N VAL A 224 -14.66 -30.37 -1.55
CA VAL A 224 -15.86 -30.39 -0.74
C VAL A 224 -16.97 -29.69 -1.49
N ALA A 225 -18.06 -30.39 -1.78
CA ALA A 225 -19.21 -29.82 -2.49
C ALA A 225 -19.89 -28.73 -1.65
N VAL A 226 -20.22 -27.59 -2.27
CA VAL A 226 -20.96 -26.51 -1.60
C VAL A 226 -22.46 -26.78 -1.73
N ALA A 227 -23.14 -26.85 -0.58
CA ALA A 227 -24.54 -27.26 -0.52
C ALA A 227 -25.46 -26.38 -1.38
N GLY A 228 -26.29 -26.99 -2.22
CA GLY A 228 -27.24 -26.28 -3.07
C GLY A 228 -26.63 -25.70 -4.35
N THR A 229 -25.37 -26.04 -4.68
CA THR A 229 -24.67 -25.56 -5.87
C THR A 229 -24.08 -26.72 -6.68
N ASP A 230 -23.56 -26.43 -7.87
CA ASP A 230 -22.89 -27.38 -8.77
C ASP A 230 -21.35 -27.32 -8.69
N TYR A 231 -20.80 -26.61 -7.69
CA TYR A 231 -19.36 -26.44 -7.52
C TYR A 231 -18.86 -26.95 -6.16
N SER A 232 -17.55 -27.19 -6.10
CA SER A 232 -16.80 -27.59 -4.91
C SER A 232 -15.79 -26.52 -4.52
N ILE A 233 -15.31 -26.58 -3.28
CA ILE A 233 -14.16 -25.82 -2.78
C ILE A 233 -13.14 -26.77 -2.16
N SER A 234 -11.88 -26.37 -2.17
CA SER A 234 -10.73 -27.12 -1.70
C SER A 234 -9.80 -26.23 -0.87
N HIS A 235 -8.78 -26.83 -0.25
CA HIS A 235 -7.77 -26.07 0.47
C HIS A 235 -6.96 -25.20 -0.50
N GLY A 236 -6.87 -23.91 -0.19
CA GLY A 236 -6.17 -22.92 -1.01
C GLY A 236 -7.04 -22.19 -2.01
N ASP A 237 -8.31 -22.56 -2.15
CA ASP A 237 -9.23 -21.81 -2.99
C ASP A 237 -9.43 -20.40 -2.45
N VAL A 238 -9.42 -19.42 -3.37
CA VAL A 238 -9.65 -18.03 -3.05
C VAL A 238 -11.14 -17.84 -2.79
N VAL A 239 -11.51 -17.51 -1.55
CA VAL A 239 -12.91 -17.24 -1.16
C VAL A 239 -13.21 -15.75 -1.06
N ILE A 240 -12.17 -14.92 -0.92
CA ILE A 240 -12.27 -13.46 -0.95
C ILE A 240 -11.19 -12.91 -1.89
N ALA A 241 -11.59 -12.03 -2.81
CA ALA A 241 -10.68 -11.27 -3.66
C ALA A 241 -11.04 -9.79 -3.63
N ALA A 242 -10.25 -8.96 -2.94
CA ALA A 242 -10.58 -7.56 -2.70
C ALA A 242 -9.53 -6.59 -3.24
N ILE A 243 -9.92 -5.72 -4.17
CA ILE A 243 -9.16 -4.52 -4.51
C ILE A 243 -9.57 -3.44 -3.52
N THR A 244 -8.73 -3.19 -2.52
CA THR A 244 -9.04 -2.36 -1.34
C THR A 244 -7.79 -1.58 -0.90
N SER A 245 -7.90 -0.87 0.23
CA SER A 245 -6.85 -0.09 0.90
C SER A 245 -6.42 1.18 0.18
N CYS A 246 -6.13 2.22 0.98
CA CYS A 246 -5.45 3.42 0.51
C CYS A 246 -4.04 3.12 -0.02
N THR A 247 -3.39 2.04 0.42
CA THR A 247 -2.04 1.62 -0.01
C THR A 247 -1.92 1.48 -1.53
N ASN A 248 -2.93 0.89 -2.18
CA ASN A 248 -2.89 0.58 -3.61
C ASN A 248 -3.96 1.35 -4.41
N THR A 249 -5.13 1.64 -3.83
CA THR A 249 -6.19 2.35 -4.58
C THR A 249 -5.88 3.83 -4.83
N SER A 250 -4.89 4.39 -4.13
CA SER A 250 -4.36 5.73 -4.39
C SER A 250 -3.40 5.79 -5.58
N ASN A 251 -2.95 4.64 -6.11
CA ASN A 251 -2.01 4.54 -7.21
C ASN A 251 -2.76 4.24 -8.53
N PRO A 252 -2.92 5.21 -9.44
CA PRO A 252 -3.60 4.99 -10.71
C PRO A 252 -2.93 3.92 -11.57
N GLY A 253 -1.61 3.74 -11.46
CA GLY A 253 -0.86 2.75 -12.24
C GLY A 253 -1.37 1.33 -12.01
N VAL A 254 -1.48 0.89 -10.75
CA VAL A 254 -1.97 -0.46 -10.42
C VAL A 254 -3.47 -0.61 -10.64
N MET A 255 -4.25 0.45 -10.45
CA MET A 255 -5.70 0.42 -10.69
C MET A 255 -6.06 0.35 -12.19
N LEU A 256 -5.36 1.11 -13.03
CA LEU A 256 -5.50 1.01 -14.49
C LEU A 256 -4.98 -0.33 -15.01
N ALA A 257 -3.88 -0.84 -14.46
CA ALA A 257 -3.38 -2.18 -14.79
C ALA A 257 -4.42 -3.26 -14.45
N ALA A 258 -5.08 -3.19 -13.29
CA ALA A 258 -6.16 -4.10 -12.91
C ALA A 258 -7.34 -4.02 -13.88
N GLY A 259 -7.77 -2.82 -14.28
CA GLY A 259 -8.81 -2.63 -15.28
C GLY A 259 -8.44 -3.16 -16.66
N LEU A 260 -7.20 -2.94 -17.11
CA LEU A 260 -6.69 -3.47 -18.38
C LEU A 260 -6.59 -5.00 -18.36
N LEU A 261 -6.20 -5.59 -17.24
CA LEU A 261 -6.19 -7.03 -17.04
C LEU A 261 -7.61 -7.59 -17.09
N ALA A 262 -8.56 -6.97 -16.39
CA ALA A 262 -9.97 -7.34 -16.40
C ALA A 262 -10.54 -7.31 -17.83
N LYS A 263 -10.26 -6.24 -18.58
CA LYS A 263 -10.63 -6.12 -19.99
C LYS A 263 -10.12 -7.29 -20.82
N LYS A 264 -8.82 -7.57 -20.76
CA LYS A 264 -8.21 -8.69 -21.50
C LYS A 264 -8.78 -10.06 -21.09
N ALA A 265 -9.08 -10.25 -19.80
CA ALA A 265 -9.64 -11.49 -19.29
C ALA A 265 -11.06 -11.72 -19.84
N VAL A 266 -11.92 -10.69 -19.77
CA VAL A 266 -13.29 -10.74 -20.29
C VAL A 266 -13.31 -10.93 -21.81
N GLU A 267 -12.46 -10.22 -22.56
CA GLU A 267 -12.33 -10.39 -24.02
C GLU A 267 -11.87 -11.80 -24.42
N LYS A 268 -11.18 -12.51 -23.51
CA LYS A 268 -10.80 -13.91 -23.66
C LYS A 268 -11.84 -14.90 -23.14
N GLY A 269 -12.99 -14.43 -22.66
CA GLY A 269 -14.08 -15.27 -22.14
C GLY A 269 -13.83 -15.83 -20.73
N LEU A 270 -12.82 -15.31 -20.00
CA LEU A 270 -12.57 -15.71 -18.61
C LEU A 270 -13.62 -15.12 -17.68
N LYS A 271 -13.91 -15.85 -16.60
CA LYS A 271 -14.85 -15.47 -15.55
C LYS A 271 -14.27 -15.79 -14.17
N VAL A 272 -14.71 -15.05 -13.17
CA VAL A 272 -14.44 -15.37 -11.76
C VAL A 272 -15.38 -16.50 -11.31
N GLN A 273 -14.87 -17.42 -10.50
CA GLN A 273 -15.67 -18.53 -9.96
C GLN A 273 -16.74 -18.01 -8.97
N PRO A 274 -17.92 -18.64 -8.91
CA PRO A 274 -19.05 -18.12 -8.14
C PRO A 274 -18.84 -18.14 -6.61
N HIS A 275 -17.90 -18.95 -6.11
CA HIS A 275 -17.57 -19.00 -4.68
C HIS A 275 -16.68 -17.84 -4.21
N ILE A 276 -16.16 -17.01 -5.13
CA ILE A 276 -15.24 -15.93 -4.80
C ILE A 276 -16.02 -14.66 -4.52
N LYS A 277 -15.92 -14.17 -3.28
CA LYS A 277 -16.43 -12.85 -2.92
C LYS A 277 -15.49 -11.75 -3.40
N THR A 278 -15.82 -11.16 -4.54
CA THR A 278 -15.08 -10.04 -5.14
C THR A 278 -15.55 -8.70 -4.60
N SER A 279 -14.65 -7.73 -4.49
CA SER A 279 -15.00 -6.35 -4.12
C SER A 279 -13.98 -5.33 -4.61
N LEU A 280 -14.47 -4.15 -5.00
CA LEU A 280 -13.66 -2.97 -5.22
C LEU A 280 -14.03 -1.90 -4.17
N GLY A 281 -13.07 -1.54 -3.32
CA GLY A 281 -13.20 -0.52 -2.28
C GLY A 281 -12.24 0.63 -2.50
N PRO A 282 -12.54 1.61 -3.38
CA PRO A 282 -11.63 2.70 -3.69
C PRO A 282 -11.46 3.68 -2.52
N GLY A 283 -10.25 4.21 -2.35
CA GLY A 283 -9.97 5.26 -1.36
C GLY A 283 -10.58 6.62 -1.69
N SER A 284 -10.98 6.86 -2.95
CA SER A 284 -11.65 8.09 -3.37
C SER A 284 -12.50 7.91 -4.63
N ARG A 285 -13.38 8.87 -4.90
CA ARG A 285 -14.20 8.91 -6.13
C ARG A 285 -13.38 9.09 -7.41
N VAL A 286 -12.19 9.69 -7.31
CA VAL A 286 -11.29 9.88 -8.47
C VAL A 286 -10.94 8.56 -9.14
N VAL A 287 -10.85 7.48 -8.35
CA VAL A 287 -10.61 6.12 -8.87
C VAL A 287 -11.70 5.68 -9.82
N SER A 288 -12.95 5.78 -9.38
CA SER A 288 -14.11 5.45 -10.20
C SER A 288 -14.17 6.36 -11.43
N ASP A 289 -13.92 7.67 -11.26
CA ASP A 289 -13.98 8.63 -12.35
C ASP A 289 -13.02 8.28 -13.51
N TYR A 290 -11.77 7.90 -13.22
CA TYR A 290 -10.85 7.52 -14.31
C TYR A 290 -11.13 6.11 -14.85
N LEU A 291 -11.62 5.16 -14.04
CA LEU A 291 -11.99 3.82 -14.51
C LEU A 291 -13.21 3.88 -15.45
N GLU A 292 -14.15 4.76 -15.17
CA GLU A 292 -15.31 5.02 -16.04
C GLU A 292 -14.89 5.73 -17.32
N LYS A 293 -14.10 6.82 -17.24
CA LYS A 293 -13.63 7.57 -18.41
C LYS A 293 -12.77 6.75 -19.36
N THR A 294 -12.00 5.80 -18.84
CA THR A 294 -11.20 4.87 -19.64
C THR A 294 -11.99 3.68 -20.18
N GLY A 295 -13.26 3.53 -19.77
CA GLY A 295 -14.12 2.41 -20.14
C GLY A 295 -13.68 1.08 -19.52
N LEU A 296 -12.92 1.10 -18.42
CA LEU A 296 -12.40 -0.10 -17.76
C LEU A 296 -13.33 -0.64 -16.67
N GLN A 297 -14.13 0.23 -16.02
CA GLN A 297 -15.07 -0.19 -14.96
C GLN A 297 -16.03 -1.31 -15.40
N PRO A 298 -16.66 -1.28 -16.60
CA PRO A 298 -17.58 -2.34 -17.02
C PRO A 298 -16.94 -3.74 -17.12
N TYR A 299 -15.61 -3.82 -17.30
CA TYR A 299 -14.90 -5.10 -17.33
C TYR A 299 -14.58 -5.60 -15.92
N LEU A 300 -14.27 -4.70 -14.98
CA LEU A 300 -14.16 -5.03 -13.57
C LEU A 300 -15.50 -5.53 -13.02
N ASP A 301 -16.61 -4.87 -13.38
CA ASP A 301 -17.95 -5.27 -12.99
C ASP A 301 -18.33 -6.67 -13.49
N GLN A 302 -17.97 -7.02 -14.72
CA GLN A 302 -18.21 -8.37 -15.27
C GLN A 302 -17.44 -9.47 -14.53
N LEU A 303 -16.33 -9.12 -13.89
CA LEU A 303 -15.56 -10.02 -13.03
C LEU A 303 -15.96 -9.89 -11.55
N GLY A 304 -17.03 -9.15 -11.24
CA GLY A 304 -17.56 -8.99 -9.89
C GLY A 304 -16.83 -7.94 -9.03
N PHE A 305 -15.87 -7.19 -9.57
CA PHE A 305 -15.19 -6.11 -8.87
C PHE A 305 -15.99 -4.79 -8.95
N ASN A 306 -17.25 -4.87 -8.55
CA ASN A 306 -18.12 -3.71 -8.44
C ASN A 306 -17.66 -2.82 -7.27
N VAL A 307 -17.85 -1.51 -7.43
CA VAL A 307 -17.60 -0.55 -6.34
C VAL A 307 -18.57 -0.85 -5.18
N ALA A 308 -18.03 -1.44 -4.12
CA ALA A 308 -18.79 -1.83 -2.94
C ALA A 308 -18.99 -0.65 -1.97
N ALA A 309 -17.93 0.12 -1.72
CA ALA A 309 -17.95 1.33 -0.91
C ALA A 309 -16.69 2.17 -1.13
N TYR A 310 -16.75 3.45 -0.77
CA TYR A 310 -15.57 4.30 -0.66
C TYR A 310 -15.09 4.29 0.80
N GLY A 311 -13.97 3.63 1.07
CA GLY A 311 -13.43 3.51 2.42
C GLY A 311 -12.61 2.24 2.64
N CYS A 312 -12.25 1.98 3.90
CA CYS A 312 -11.28 0.93 4.25
C CYS A 312 -11.75 -0.50 3.92
N THR A 313 -13.06 -0.80 4.02
CA THR A 313 -13.66 -2.10 3.64
C THR A 313 -12.85 -3.31 4.14
N THR A 314 -12.54 -4.26 3.26
CA THR A 314 -11.80 -5.49 3.56
C THR A 314 -10.41 -5.23 4.18
N CYS A 315 -9.77 -4.08 3.91
CA CYS A 315 -8.46 -3.74 4.47
C CYS A 315 -8.42 -3.71 6.01
N ILE A 316 -9.55 -3.40 6.66
CA ILE A 316 -9.67 -3.36 8.13
C ILE A 316 -10.48 -4.54 8.68
N GLY A 317 -10.67 -5.59 7.89
CA GLY A 317 -11.49 -6.75 8.27
C GLY A 317 -12.99 -6.57 8.02
N ASN A 318 -13.45 -5.40 7.52
CA ASN A 318 -14.85 -5.18 7.14
C ASN A 318 -15.15 -5.80 5.76
N ALA A 319 -14.87 -7.09 5.61
CA ALA A 319 -15.15 -7.86 4.41
C ALA A 319 -16.64 -8.24 4.31
N GLY A 320 -17.35 -8.30 5.44
CA GLY A 320 -18.69 -8.86 5.57
C GLY A 320 -18.74 -10.37 5.32
N ASP A 321 -19.88 -11.00 5.56
CA ASP A 321 -20.00 -12.47 5.51
C ASP A 321 -19.87 -13.04 4.10
N LEU A 322 -19.31 -14.25 4.00
CA LEU A 322 -19.48 -15.10 2.82
C LEU A 322 -20.94 -15.56 2.71
N LEU A 323 -21.31 -16.10 1.54
CA LEU A 323 -22.63 -16.74 1.41
C LEU A 323 -22.76 -17.86 2.44
N PRO A 324 -23.93 -18.02 3.11
CA PRO A 324 -24.11 -18.99 4.19
C PRO A 324 -23.67 -20.40 3.83
N GLU A 325 -23.98 -20.86 2.62
CA GLU A 325 -23.60 -22.18 2.11
C GLU A 325 -22.08 -22.36 1.99
N ILE A 326 -21.34 -21.33 1.60
CA ILE A 326 -19.87 -21.35 1.51
C ILE A 326 -19.29 -21.36 2.93
N ASN A 327 -19.78 -20.48 3.80
CA ASN A 327 -19.30 -20.39 5.19
C ASN A 327 -19.52 -21.70 5.94
N ASP A 328 -20.72 -22.28 5.82
CA ASP A 328 -21.06 -23.59 6.37
C ASP A 328 -20.15 -24.69 5.84
N THR A 329 -19.85 -24.68 4.53
CA THR A 329 -18.99 -25.68 3.90
C THR A 329 -17.55 -25.59 4.44
N ILE A 330 -17.03 -24.37 4.57
CA ILE A 330 -15.70 -24.11 5.16
C ILE A 330 -15.64 -24.61 6.59
N LEU A 331 -16.59 -24.21 7.44
CA LEU A 331 -16.58 -24.55 8.87
C LEU A 331 -16.80 -26.04 9.13
N LYS A 332 -17.74 -26.69 8.43
CA LYS A 332 -18.07 -28.11 8.65
C LYS A 332 -16.95 -29.06 8.23
N ASN A 333 -16.18 -28.66 7.21
CA ASN A 333 -15.13 -29.50 6.63
C ASN A 333 -13.72 -29.00 6.97
N ASP A 334 -13.64 -27.96 7.80
CA ASP A 334 -12.40 -27.32 8.23
C ASP A 334 -11.52 -26.94 7.02
N VAL A 335 -12.11 -26.31 6.00
CA VAL A 335 -11.40 -25.92 4.78
C VAL A 335 -10.52 -24.70 5.06
N ILE A 336 -9.29 -24.72 4.56
CA ILE A 336 -8.37 -23.58 4.63
C ILE A 336 -8.54 -22.76 3.36
N GLY A 337 -9.49 -21.82 3.38
CA GLY A 337 -9.74 -20.88 2.29
C GLY A 337 -8.78 -19.69 2.31
N CYS A 338 -8.49 -19.12 1.14
CA CYS A 338 -7.60 -17.98 0.99
C CYS A 338 -8.38 -16.67 0.78
N ALA A 339 -7.92 -15.61 1.43
CA ALA A 339 -8.33 -14.24 1.12
C ALA A 339 -7.14 -13.51 0.47
N VAL A 340 -7.35 -12.97 -0.73
CA VAL A 340 -6.36 -12.16 -1.45
C VAL A 340 -6.85 -10.72 -1.49
N LEU A 341 -6.05 -9.80 -0.98
CA LEU A 341 -6.40 -8.38 -0.95
C LEU A 341 -5.20 -7.50 -1.29
N SER A 342 -5.46 -6.34 -1.90
CA SER A 342 -4.46 -5.29 -2.10
C SER A 342 -4.27 -4.41 -0.86
N GLY A 343 -4.33 -5.02 0.33
CA GLY A 343 -4.15 -4.36 1.62
C GLY A 343 -2.71 -4.36 2.12
N ASN A 344 -2.50 -3.88 3.34
CA ASN A 344 -1.20 -3.82 4.01
C ASN A 344 -1.11 -4.75 5.24
N ARG A 345 -2.25 -5.28 5.72
CA ARG A 345 -2.31 -6.19 6.88
C ARG A 345 -3.02 -7.49 6.55
N ASN A 346 -2.48 -8.57 7.10
CA ASN A 346 -2.93 -9.96 6.94
C ASN A 346 -2.68 -10.77 8.23
N PHE A 347 -2.74 -10.12 9.39
CA PHE A 347 -2.66 -10.81 10.69
C PHE A 347 -3.82 -11.79 10.85
N GLU A 348 -3.55 -12.92 11.50
CA GLU A 348 -4.58 -13.91 11.83
C GLU A 348 -5.67 -13.25 12.70
N ALA A 349 -6.93 -13.44 12.29
CA ALA A 349 -8.12 -12.94 12.97
C ALA A 349 -8.65 -13.96 13.97
#